data_AF-D5BCH9-F1
#
_entry.id   AF-D5BCH9-F1
#
_cell.length_a   1.000
_cell.length_b   1.000
_cell.length_c   1.000
_cell.angle_alpha   90.00
_cell.angle_beta   90.00
_cell.angle_gamma   90.00
#
_symmetry.space_group_name_H-M   'P 1'
#
loop_
_entity.id
_entity.type
_entity.pdbx_description
1 polymer ?
#
loop_
_entity_poly.entity_id
_entity_poly.type
_entity_poly.pdbx_seq_one_letter_code
_entity_poly.pdbx_strand_id
1 'polypeptide(L)'
;MPDTYLRISVNTKAATLGVGLLLGGVAFYFYDLSTTSRTFVIVLFLFLTAPVGAHLIGRASYFIGNKLWDKSQMDDLKGKYQRNSHVLKSEIDDTPEDNIDHTKM
;
A
#
# COMPACT_ATOMS: atom_id res chain seq x y z
N MET A 1 -13.69 3.64 -5.48
CA MET A 1 -12.79 4.28 -4.47
C MET A 1 -12.18 5.53 -5.05
N PRO A 2 -12.22 6.65 -4.29
CA PRO A 2 -11.98 7.98 -4.84
C PRO A 2 -10.49 8.37 -4.97
N ASP A 3 -9.55 7.70 -4.28
CA ASP A 3 -8.11 7.91 -4.45
C ASP A 3 -7.33 6.60 -4.59
N THR A 4 -6.02 6.72 -4.85
CA THR A 4 -5.10 5.59 -5.02
C THR A 4 -4.86 4.83 -3.71
N TYR A 5 -4.76 5.53 -2.58
CA TYR A 5 -4.44 4.93 -1.27
C TYR A 5 -5.57 4.01 -0.76
N LEU A 6 -6.81 4.46 -0.90
CA LEU A 6 -8.01 3.68 -0.60
C LEU A 6 -8.11 2.47 -1.52
N ARG A 7 -7.81 2.62 -2.82
CA ARG A 7 -7.76 1.50 -3.77
C ARG A 7 -6.73 0.45 -3.35
N ILE A 8 -5.52 0.87 -2.96
CA ILE A 8 -4.47 -0.05 -2.49
C ILE A 8 -4.93 -0.80 -1.24
N SER A 9 -5.43 -0.09 -0.22
CA SER A 9 -5.89 -0.72 1.03
C SER A 9 -6.98 -1.76 0.79
N VAL A 10 -7.96 -1.42 -0.05
CA VAL A 10 -9.11 -2.31 -0.28
C VAL A 10 -8.74 -3.46 -1.19
N ASN A 11 -8.01 -3.21 -2.27
CA ASN A 11 -7.57 -4.29 -3.16
C ASN A 11 -6.72 -5.30 -2.39
N THR A 12 -5.81 -4.83 -1.53
CA THR A 12 -4.96 -5.70 -0.71
C THR A 12 -5.80 -6.55 0.24
N LYS A 13 -6.72 -5.96 1.00
CA LYS A 13 -7.58 -6.69 1.96
C LYS A 13 -8.54 -7.66 1.27
N ALA A 14 -9.17 -7.22 0.18
CA ALA A 14 -10.12 -8.03 -0.57
C ALA A 14 -9.43 -9.20 -1.25
N ALA A 15 -8.26 -8.98 -1.86
CA ALA A 15 -7.49 -10.04 -2.51
C ALA A 15 -6.96 -11.08 -1.51
N THR A 16 -6.37 -10.65 -0.38
CA THR A 16 -5.82 -11.60 0.61
C THR A 16 -6.91 -12.43 1.28
N LEU A 17 -8.01 -11.81 1.71
CA LEU A 17 -9.13 -12.53 2.30
C LEU A 17 -9.86 -13.39 1.27
N GLY A 18 -10.07 -12.88 0.05
CA GLY A 18 -10.74 -13.61 -1.02
C GLY A 18 -9.99 -14.89 -1.39
N VAL A 19 -8.69 -14.79 -1.65
CA VAL A 19 -7.85 -15.97 -1.94
C VAL A 19 -7.76 -16.88 -0.72
N GLY A 20 -7.64 -16.32 0.49
CA GLY A 20 -7.64 -17.09 1.74
C GLY A 20 -8.88 -17.96 1.92
N LEU A 21 -10.06 -17.39 1.69
CA LEU A 21 -11.35 -18.10 1.79
C LEU A 21 -11.50 -19.15 0.69
N LEU A 22 -11.11 -18.82 -0.56
CA LEU A 22 -11.15 -19.78 -1.66
C LEU A 22 -10.26 -21.00 -1.38
N LEU A 23 -9.01 -20.77 -0.98
CA LEU A 23 -8.07 -21.84 -0.65
C LEU A 23 -8.45 -22.60 0.62
N GLY A 24 -9.09 -21.92 1.59
CA GLY A 24 -9.71 -22.57 2.75
C GLY A 24 -10.84 -23.51 2.34
N GLY A 25 -11.68 -23.11 1.38
CA GLY A 25 -12.70 -23.97 0.78
C GLY A 25 -12.10 -25.17 0.05
N VAL A 26 -11.00 -25.00 -0.68
CA VAL A 26 -10.26 -26.10 -1.32
C VAL A 26 -9.73 -27.09 -0.27
N ALA A 27 -9.09 -26.60 0.79
CA ALA A 27 -8.61 -27.46 1.87
C ALA A 27 -9.75 -28.26 2.52
N PHE A 28 -10.90 -27.61 2.75
CA PHE A 28 -12.09 -28.23 3.31
C PHE A 28 -12.77 -29.21 2.35
N TYR A 29 -12.75 -28.99 1.04
CA TYR A 29 -13.40 -29.90 0.10
C TYR A 29 -12.62 -31.20 -0.11
N PHE A 30 -11.30 -31.10 -0.26
CA PHE A 30 -10.48 -32.27 -0.62
C PHE A 30 -10.06 -33.13 0.57
N TYR A 31 -9.98 -32.58 1.79
CA TYR A 31 -9.56 -33.30 3.01
C TYR A 31 -8.22 -34.08 2.88
N ASP A 32 -7.35 -33.64 1.97
CA ASP A 32 -6.07 -34.27 1.70
C ASP A 32 -4.91 -33.45 2.32
N LEU A 33 -3.94 -34.14 2.93
CA LEU A 33 -2.80 -33.51 3.59
C LEU A 33 -1.87 -32.80 2.61
N SER A 34 -1.65 -33.37 1.41
CA SER A 34 -0.82 -32.76 0.37
C SER A 34 -1.45 -31.45 -0.13
N THR A 35 -2.77 -31.44 -0.30
CA THR A 35 -3.51 -30.25 -0.73
C THR A 35 -3.55 -29.18 0.37
N THR A 36 -3.88 -29.57 1.61
CA THR A 36 -4.04 -28.66 2.75
C THR A 36 -2.73 -27.96 3.13
N SER A 37 -1.61 -28.69 3.12
CA SER A 37 -0.29 -28.11 3.41
C SER A 37 0.12 -27.06 2.35
N ARG A 38 -0.14 -27.33 1.06
CA ARG A 38 0.14 -26.37 -0.01
C ARG A 38 -0.72 -25.12 0.10
N THR A 39 -2.02 -25.27 0.29
CA THR A 39 -2.93 -24.12 0.42
C THR A 39 -2.57 -23.27 1.63
N PHE A 40 -2.22 -23.90 2.76
CA PHE A 40 -1.76 -23.20 3.95
C PHE A 40 -0.50 -22.35 3.67
N VAL A 41 0.51 -22.92 3.02
CA VAL A 41 1.74 -22.18 2.67
C VAL A 41 1.45 -21.02 1.73
N ILE A 42 0.56 -21.20 0.74
CA ILE A 42 0.16 -20.12 -0.17
C ILE A 42 -0.53 -18.98 0.59
N VAL A 43 -1.48 -19.30 1.47
CA VAL A 43 -2.18 -18.30 2.28
C VAL A 43 -1.19 -17.56 3.18
N LEU A 44 -0.30 -18.28 3.87
CA LEU A 44 0.72 -17.69 4.73
C LEU A 44 1.63 -16.74 3.93
N PHE A 45 2.10 -17.17 2.77
CA PHE A 45 2.95 -16.37 1.89
C PHE A 45 2.24 -15.09 1.43
N LEU A 46 0.97 -15.17 1.03
CA LEU A 46 0.18 -14.00 0.63
C LEU A 46 -0.05 -13.04 1.80
N PHE A 47 -0.31 -13.55 3.00
CA PHE A 47 -0.47 -12.73 4.20
C PHE A 47 0.80 -11.95 4.55
N LEU A 48 1.98 -12.52 4.30
CA LEU A 48 3.25 -11.84 4.54
C LEU A 48 3.59 -10.85 3.42
N THR A 49 3.38 -11.21 2.16
CA THR A 49 3.85 -10.44 1.01
C THR A 49 2.91 -9.33 0.56
N ALA A 50 1.59 -9.53 0.67
CA ALA A 50 0.62 -8.54 0.22
C ALA A 50 0.70 -7.21 1.00
N PRO A 51 0.87 -7.18 2.34
CA PRO A 51 1.07 -5.92 3.06
C PRO A 51 2.35 -5.19 2.68
N VAL A 52 3.43 -5.93 2.41
CA VAL A 52 4.72 -5.35 1.99
C VAL A 52 4.57 -4.69 0.62
N GLY A 53 3.93 -5.37 -0.33
CA GLY A 53 3.61 -4.80 -1.65
C GLY A 53 2.73 -3.56 -1.55
N ALA A 54 1.67 -3.63 -0.73
CA ALA A 54 0.78 -2.49 -0.50
C ALA A 54 1.50 -1.28 0.11
N HIS A 55 2.40 -1.51 1.07
CA HIS A 55 3.20 -0.46 1.70
C HIS A 55 4.15 0.21 0.70
N LEU A 56 4.86 -0.58 -0.11
CA LEU A 56 5.76 -0.07 -1.16
C LEU A 56 5.01 0.77 -2.20
N ILE A 57 3.87 0.29 -2.69
CA ILE A 57 3.05 1.02 -3.67
C ILE A 57 2.46 2.30 -3.03
N GLY A 58 2.06 2.24 -1.76
CA GLY A 58 1.57 3.41 -1.01
C GLY A 58 2.65 4.47 -0.84
N ARG A 59 3.86 4.09 -0.42
CA ARG A 59 5.01 4.97 -0.29
C ARG A 59 5.40 5.59 -1.64
N ALA A 60 5.49 4.77 -2.68
CA ALA A 60 5.78 5.24 -4.04
C ALA A 60 4.72 6.25 -4.52
N SER A 61 3.43 5.96 -4.30
CA SER A 61 2.32 6.85 -4.65
C SER A 61 2.43 8.22 -3.98
N TYR A 62 2.84 8.26 -2.71
CA TYR A 62 3.05 9.52 -2.00
C TYR A 62 4.23 10.31 -2.59
N PHE A 63 5.35 9.63 -2.85
CA PHE A 63 6.56 10.26 -3.34
C PHE A 63 6.45 10.80 -4.77
N ILE A 64 5.71 10.13 -5.65
CA ILE A 64 5.38 10.64 -6.99
C ILE A 64 4.34 11.76 -6.96
N GLY A 65 3.69 12.01 -5.82
CA GLY A 65 2.76 13.11 -5.64
C GLY A 65 1.30 12.82 -5.95
N ASN A 66 0.86 11.57 -5.86
CA ASN A 66 -0.56 11.26 -6.01
C ASN A 66 -1.38 11.97 -4.93
N LYS A 67 -2.36 12.77 -5.39
CA LYS A 67 -3.28 13.50 -4.53
C LYS A 67 -4.07 12.53 -3.64
N LEU A 68 -4.15 12.85 -2.35
CA LEU A 68 -5.07 12.19 -1.42
C LEU A 68 -6.53 12.54 -1.78
N TRP A 69 -7.48 11.72 -1.33
CA TRP A 69 -8.89 12.04 -1.48
C TRP A 69 -9.24 13.41 -0.86
N ASP A 70 -10.12 14.16 -1.51
CA ASP A 70 -10.52 15.51 -1.08
C ASP A 70 -11.15 15.57 0.33
N LYS A 71 -11.66 14.44 0.84
CA LYS A 71 -12.23 14.34 2.19
C LYS A 71 -11.26 13.77 3.23
N SER A 72 -9.99 13.59 2.88
CA SER A 72 -8.96 13.17 3.83
C SER A 72 -8.67 14.27 4.84
N GLN A 73 -8.79 13.95 6.12
CA GLN A 73 -8.62 14.92 7.21
C GLN A 73 -7.17 15.02 7.71
N MET A 74 -6.33 14.01 7.45
CA MET A 74 -5.00 13.88 8.03
C MET A 74 -3.98 13.47 6.98
N ASP A 75 -2.87 14.21 6.94
CA ASP A 75 -1.69 13.94 6.12
C ASP A 75 -0.43 14.39 6.88
N ASP A 76 0.13 13.48 7.68
CA ASP A 76 1.28 13.76 8.55
C ASP A 76 2.59 13.96 7.77
N LEU A 77 2.61 13.55 6.50
CA LEU A 77 3.78 13.63 5.61
C LEU A 77 3.78 14.95 4.81
N LYS A 78 2.69 15.72 4.86
CA LYS A 78 2.54 16.96 4.10
C LYS A 78 3.65 17.94 4.49
N GLY A 79 4.39 18.41 3.50
CA GLY A 79 5.51 19.35 3.70
C GLY A 79 6.77 18.74 4.33
N LYS A 80 6.83 17.42 4.52
CA LYS A 80 8.01 16.73 5.08
C LYS A 80 8.84 16.00 4.03
N TYR A 81 8.28 15.75 2.85
CA TYR A 81 8.95 15.06 1.75
C TYR A 81 9.43 16.05 0.69
N GLN A 82 10.74 16.11 0.49
CA GLN A 82 11.37 16.92 -0.55
C GLN A 82 11.48 16.11 -1.84
N ARG A 83 10.74 16.51 -2.89
CA ARG A 83 10.78 15.79 -4.18
C ARG A 83 12.14 15.86 -4.86
N ASN A 84 12.87 16.96 -4.74
CA ASN A 84 14.14 17.19 -5.44
C ASN A 84 15.29 16.38 -4.84
N SER A 85 15.37 16.31 -3.51
CA SER A 85 16.44 15.62 -2.78
C SER A 85 16.08 14.17 -2.39
N HIS A 86 14.80 13.77 -2.53
CA HIS A 86 14.24 12.51 -2.06
C HIS A 86 14.45 12.25 -0.55
N VAL A 87 14.57 13.32 0.24
CA VAL A 87 14.72 13.25 1.70
C VAL A 87 13.37 13.40 2.40
N LEU A 88 13.13 12.57 3.42
CA LEU A 88 12.00 12.69 4.33
C LEU A 88 12.49 13.23 5.67
N LYS A 89 12.04 14.44 6.04
CA LYS A 89 12.39 15.10 7.32
C LYS A 89 11.37 14.75 8.41
N SER A 90 11.78 14.80 9.67
CA SER A 90 10.88 14.59 10.83
C SER A 90 10.00 15.81 11.11
N GLU A 91 10.53 17.01 10.81
CA GLU A 91 9.87 18.30 11.00
C GLU A 91 9.35 18.84 9.66
N ILE A 92 8.39 19.75 9.74
CA ILE A 92 7.85 20.45 8.57
C ILE A 92 8.95 21.37 8.05
N ASP A 93 9.23 21.28 6.76
CA ASP A 93 10.27 22.06 6.13
C ASP A 93 9.64 23.21 5.33
N ASP A 94 9.54 24.37 5.98
CA ASP A 94 8.93 25.57 5.41
C ASP A 94 9.91 26.42 4.58
N THR A 95 11.11 25.90 4.24
CA THR A 95 12.09 26.61 3.41
C THR A 95 11.55 26.84 1.98
N PRO A 96 11.40 28.10 1.53
CA PRO A 96 10.77 28.43 0.25
C PRO A 96 11.49 27.86 -0.99
N GLU A 97 12.82 27.66 -0.91
CA GLU A 97 13.64 27.18 -2.03
C GLU A 97 13.35 25.71 -2.41
N ASP A 98 12.93 24.87 -1.44
CA ASP A 98 12.75 23.43 -1.65
C ASP A 98 11.32 23.03 -2.08
N ASN A 99 10.37 23.97 -2.06
CA ASN A 99 8.96 23.76 -2.42
C ASN A 99 8.60 24.33 -3.81
N ILE A 100 9.60 24.75 -4.60
CA ILE A 100 9.38 25.21 -5.97
C ILE A 100 9.27 24.00 -6.89
N ASP A 101 8.09 23.85 -7.50
CA ASP A 101 7.85 22.91 -8.60
C ASP A 101 8.61 23.39 -9.85
N HIS A 102 9.92 23.09 -9.93
CA HIS A 102 10.78 23.49 -11.05
C HIS A 102 10.37 22.86 -12.38
N THR A 103 9.48 21.86 -12.37
CA THR A 103 8.84 21.31 -13.57
C THR A 103 7.85 22.28 -14.24
N LYS A 104 7.53 23.41 -13.59
CA LYS A 104 6.70 24.49 -14.15
C LYS A 104 7.50 25.72 -14.65
N MET A 105 8.84 25.66 -14.68
CA MET A 105 9.68 26.69 -15.32
C MET A 105 9.96 26.36 -16.79
#